data_AF-A0A6A5VSI8-F1
#
_entry.id   AF-A0A6A5VSI8-F1
#
_cell.length_a   1.000
_cell.length_b   1.000
_cell.length_c   1.000
_cell.angle_alpha   90.00
_cell.angle_beta   90.00
_cell.angle_gamma   90.00
#
_symmetry.space_group_name_H-M   'P 1'
#
loop_
_entity.id
_entity.type
_entity.pdbx_description
1 polymer ?
#
loop_
_entity_poly.entity_id
_entity_poly.type
_entity_poly.pdbx_seq_one_letter_code
_entity_poly.pdbx_strand_id
1 'polypeptide(L)'
;SSIIVVGITGYFLKAYPHEQHFIFEMVISSITLALWLPSFILPLLKSEGKVWGSIYAIPNFDFSHLWLTAFVFAAQDWNKSSCSLNAPVGGSCNLKLTSEAFIFLAL
;
A
#
# COMPACT_ATOMS: atom_id res chain seq x y z
N SER A 1 -6.42 -3.48 -3.57
CA SER A 1 -4.99 -3.14 -3.81
C SER A 1 -4.17 -3.23 -2.51
N SER A 2 -4.60 -2.61 -1.41
CA SER A 2 -3.85 -2.57 -0.13
C SER A 2 -3.42 -3.94 0.46
N ILE A 3 -4.27 -4.97 0.44
CA ILE A 3 -3.91 -6.34 0.92
C ILE A 3 -2.66 -6.88 0.24
N ILE A 4 -2.57 -6.69 -1.08
CA ILE A 4 -1.50 -7.24 -1.91
C ILE A 4 -0.20 -6.51 -1.60
N VAL A 5 -0.27 -5.18 -1.44
CA VAL A 5 0.88 -4.35 -1.06
C VAL A 5 1.39 -4.73 0.33
N VAL A 6 0.52 -4.95 1.33
CA VAL A 6 0.92 -5.46 2.66
C VAL A 6 1.61 -6.81 2.55
N GLY A 7 1.08 -7.73 1.73
CA GLY A 7 1.65 -9.06 1.55
C GLY A 7 3.04 -9.04 0.92
N ILE A 8 3.22 -8.26 -0.14
CA ILE A 8 4.49 -8.15 -0.86
C ILE A 8 5.53 -7.41 -0.01
N THR A 9 5.18 -6.27 0.57
CA THR A 9 6.09 -5.50 1.45
C THR A 9 6.47 -6.29 2.71
N GLY A 10 5.54 -7.03 3.31
CA GLY A 10 5.81 -7.92 4.44
C GLY A 10 6.74 -9.10 4.10
N TYR A 11 6.63 -9.65 2.88
CA TYR A 11 7.59 -10.64 2.38
C TYR A 11 9.00 -10.02 2.23
N PHE A 12 9.09 -8.83 1.64
CA PHE A 12 10.36 -8.14 1.48
C PHE A 12 11.00 -7.77 2.82
N LEU A 13 10.22 -7.30 3.80
CA LEU A 13 10.70 -6.94 5.13
C LEU A 13 11.25 -8.14 5.90
N LYS A 14 10.71 -9.35 5.66
CA LYS A 14 11.21 -10.59 6.27
C LYS A 14 12.48 -11.11 5.60
N ALA A 15 12.61 -10.93 4.28
CA ALA A 15 13.66 -11.56 3.48
C ALA A 15 14.88 -10.66 3.22
N TYR A 16 14.75 -9.34 3.38
CA TYR A 16 15.76 -8.34 3.02
C TYR A 16 16.01 -7.34 4.15
N PRO A 17 17.11 -6.58 4.11
CA PRO A 17 17.36 -5.49 5.05
C PRO A 17 16.17 -4.52 5.13
N HIS A 18 15.95 -4.02 6.35
CA HIS A 18 14.84 -3.14 6.66
C HIS A 18 15.09 -1.74 6.08
N GLU A 19 14.68 -1.53 4.83
CA GLU A 19 14.70 -0.19 4.22
C GLU A 19 13.50 0.64 4.68
N GLN A 20 13.73 1.93 4.88
CA GLN A 20 12.71 2.86 5.39
C GLN A 20 11.52 3.00 4.43
N HIS A 21 11.73 2.85 3.12
CA HIS A 21 10.67 2.95 2.11
C HIS A 21 9.67 1.77 2.19
N PHE A 22 10.14 0.53 2.41
CA PHE A 22 9.24 -0.62 2.59
C PHE A 22 8.38 -0.49 3.85
N ILE A 23 8.96 0.04 4.92
CA ILE A 23 8.22 0.28 6.17
C ILE A 23 7.12 1.32 5.93
N PHE A 24 7.42 2.40 5.19
CA PHE A 24 6.42 3.40 4.84
C PHE A 24 5.27 2.79 4.04
N GLU A 25 5.55 2.06 2.96
CA GLU A 25 4.52 1.39 2.14
C GLU A 25 3.69 0.39 2.95
N MET A 26 4.32 -0.37 3.83
CA MET A 26 3.66 -1.34 4.71
C MET A 26 2.71 -0.64 5.69
N VAL A 27 3.13 0.48 6.29
CA VAL A 27 2.30 1.24 7.24
C VAL A 27 1.08 1.83 6.52
N ILE A 28 1.26 2.53 5.40
CA ILE A 28 0.15 3.12 4.65
C ILE A 28 -0.85 2.06 4.19
N SER A 29 -0.34 0.95 3.63
CA SER A 29 -1.19 -0.14 3.14
C SER A 29 -1.93 -0.86 4.28
N SER A 30 -1.31 -1.03 5.45
CA SER A 30 -1.95 -1.65 6.63
C SER A 30 -3.02 -0.77 7.28
N ILE A 31 -2.81 0.55 7.38
CA ILE A 31 -3.84 1.48 7.91
C ILE A 31 -5.00 1.57 6.92
N THR A 32 -4.71 1.65 5.61
CA THR A 32 -5.75 1.59 4.56
C THR A 32 -6.57 0.32 4.71
N LEU A 33 -5.91 -0.84 4.83
CA LEU A 33 -6.59 -2.11 5.05
C LEU A 33 -7.50 -2.08 6.28
N ALA A 34 -6.99 -1.65 7.42
CA ALA A 34 -7.71 -1.65 8.69
C ALA A 34 -8.95 -0.75 8.67
N LEU A 35 -8.91 0.35 7.92
CA LEU A 35 -10.05 1.26 7.76
C LEU A 35 -11.08 0.74 6.77
N TRP A 36 -10.66 0.10 5.69
CA TRP A 36 -11.57 -0.39 4.64
C TRP A 36 -12.14 -1.79 4.91
N LEU A 37 -11.47 -2.64 5.67
CA LEU A 37 -11.97 -3.98 6.04
C LEU A 37 -13.33 -3.96 6.76
N PRO A 38 -13.53 -3.13 7.81
CA PRO A 38 -14.80 -3.01 8.51
C PRO A 38 -15.94 -2.58 7.58
N SER A 39 -15.63 -1.80 6.54
CA SER A 39 -16.60 -1.34 5.52
C SER A 39 -17.31 -2.49 4.82
N PHE A 40 -16.67 -3.66 4.67
CA PHE A 40 -17.30 -4.85 4.09
C PHE A 40 -18.29 -5.55 5.03
N ILE A 41 -18.13 -5.39 6.34
CA ILE A 41 -18.96 -6.04 7.37
C ILE A 41 -20.13 -5.14 7.77
N LEU A 42 -19.91 -3.82 7.74
CA LEU A 42 -20.91 -2.79 8.01
C LEU A 42 -22.26 -2.93 7.25
N PRO A 43 -22.33 -3.29 5.95
CA PRO A 43 -23.62 -3.47 5.27
C PRO A 43 -24.47 -4.64 5.81
N LEU A 44 -23.90 -5.54 6.62
CA LEU A 44 -24.66 -6.58 7.31
C LEU A 44 -25.40 -6.05 8.55
N LEU A 45 -24.99 -4.89 9.07
CA LEU A 45 -25.59 -4.21 10.22
C LEU A 45 -26.56 -3.12 9.71
N LYS A 46 -27.83 -3.49 9.54
CA LYS A 46 -28.93 -2.71 8.91
C LYS A 46 -29.19 -1.28 9.46
N SER A 47 -28.51 -0.80 10.50
CA SER A 47 -28.95 0.38 11.26
C SER A 47 -28.19 1.69 11.01
N GLU A 48 -26.99 1.68 10.40
CA GLU A 48 -26.07 2.85 10.49
C GLU A 48 -25.57 3.41 9.14
N GLY A 49 -26.02 2.86 8.00
CA GLY A 49 -25.39 3.06 6.68
C GLY A 49 -25.25 4.51 6.16
N LYS A 50 -25.96 5.49 6.73
CA LYS A 50 -25.86 6.91 6.31
C LYS A 50 -24.81 7.73 7.07
N VAL A 51 -24.46 7.36 8.31
CA VAL A 51 -23.48 8.12 9.12
C VAL A 51 -22.05 7.81 8.67
N TRP A 52 -21.81 6.57 8.27
CA TRP A 52 -20.48 6.09 7.89
C TRP A 52 -19.99 6.66 6.54
N GLY A 53 -20.89 6.92 5.59
CA GLY A 53 -20.51 7.51 4.29
C GLY A 53 -19.83 8.87 4.41
N SER A 54 -20.21 9.69 5.40
CA SER A 54 -19.57 10.99 5.65
C SER A 54 -18.23 10.86 6.39
N ILE A 55 -18.05 9.83 7.22
CA ILE A 55 -16.82 9.59 7.97
C ILE A 55 -15.69 9.13 7.05
N TYR A 56 -16.01 8.34 6.01
CA TYR A 56 -15.01 7.89 5.05
C TYR A 56 -14.60 8.95 4.02
N ALA A 57 -15.37 10.04 3.85
CA ALA A 57 -15.06 11.05 2.83
C ALA A 57 -13.75 11.81 3.07
N ILE A 58 -13.42 12.12 4.33
CA ILE A 58 -12.21 12.87 4.70
C ILE A 58 -10.94 12.00 4.52
N PRO A 59 -10.87 10.77 5.06
CA PRO A 59 -9.72 9.88 4.85
C PRO A 59 -9.39 9.61 3.39
N ASN A 60 -10.38 9.60 2.49
CA ASN A 60 -10.14 9.35 1.06
C ASN A 60 -9.19 10.36 0.41
N PHE A 61 -9.22 11.63 0.85
CA PHE A 61 -8.34 12.66 0.32
C PHE A 61 -6.90 12.55 0.84
N ASP A 62 -6.74 12.26 2.13
CA ASP A 62 -5.41 12.08 2.73
C ASP A 62 -4.75 10.80 2.23
N PHE A 63 -5.51 9.71 2.10
CA PHE A 63 -4.97 8.45 1.60
C PHE A 63 -4.46 8.56 0.17
N SER A 64 -5.14 9.28 -0.73
CA SER A 64 -4.64 9.44 -2.11
C SER A 64 -3.28 10.14 -2.17
N HIS A 65 -3.01 11.11 -1.29
CA HIS A 65 -1.69 11.75 -1.17
C HIS A 65 -0.63 10.80 -0.62
N LEU A 66 -0.98 9.97 0.36
CA LEU A 66 -0.09 8.97 0.94
C LEU A 66 0.27 7.87 -0.07
N TRP A 67 -0.71 7.41 -0.86
CA TRP A 67 -0.51 6.45 -1.94
C TRP A 67 0.29 7.06 -3.09
N LEU A 68 0.09 8.35 -3.42
CA LEU A 68 0.92 9.05 -4.41
C LEU A 68 2.38 9.11 -3.96
N THR A 69 2.61 9.43 -2.68
CA THR A 69 3.95 9.48 -2.10
C THR A 69 4.62 8.10 -2.12
N ALA A 70 3.87 7.05 -1.77
CA ALA A 70 4.34 5.67 -1.88
C ALA A 70 4.72 5.30 -3.32
N PHE A 71 3.90 5.68 -4.31
CA PHE A 71 4.19 5.44 -5.72
C PHE A 71 5.48 6.14 -6.18
N VAL A 72 5.69 7.38 -5.76
CA VAL A 72 6.90 8.13 -6.11
C VAL A 72 8.16 7.46 -5.54
N PHE A 73 8.11 6.96 -4.31
CA PHE A 73 9.25 6.24 -3.72
C PHE A 73 9.51 4.91 -4.41
N ALA A 74 8.46 4.12 -4.65
CA ALA A 74 8.54 2.88 -5.42
C ALA A 74 9.16 3.08 -6.82
N ALA A 75 8.74 4.12 -7.54
CA ALA A 75 9.26 4.44 -8.87
C ALA A 75 10.74 4.89 -8.83
N GLN A 76 11.16 5.61 -7.79
CA GLN A 76 12.56 6.02 -7.63
C GLN A 76 13.48 4.84 -7.33
N ASP A 77 13.02 3.87 -6.56
CA ASP A 77 13.81 2.69 -6.22
C ASP A 77 13.82 1.65 -7.34
N TRP A 78 12.69 1.36 -7.98
CA TRP A 78 12.59 0.22 -8.90
C TRP A 78 12.68 0.57 -10.38
N ASN A 79 12.30 1.79 -10.79
CA ASN A 79 12.27 2.20 -12.20
C ASN A 79 13.48 3.08 -12.63
N LYS A 80 14.24 3.64 -11.67
CA LYS A 80 15.35 4.57 -11.98
C LYS A 80 16.60 3.89 -12.57
N SER A 81 16.84 2.60 -12.30
CA SER A 81 18.00 1.85 -12.85
C SER A 81 17.83 0.32 -12.72
N SER A 82 18.92 -0.45 -12.69
CA SER A 82 18.88 -1.93 -12.65
C SER A 82 18.11 -2.45 -11.43
N CYS A 83 16.94 -3.01 -11.68
CA CYS A 83 16.00 -3.55 -10.69
C CYS A 83 16.61 -4.61 -9.74
N SER A 84 17.69 -5.27 -10.16
CA SER A 84 18.43 -6.25 -9.36
C SER A 84 19.43 -5.62 -8.39
N LEU A 85 19.85 -4.38 -8.63
CA LEU A 85 20.87 -3.66 -7.85
C LEU A 85 20.28 -2.58 -6.94
N ASN A 86 19.06 -2.12 -7.21
CA ASN A 86 18.38 -1.13 -6.36
C ASN A 86 17.57 -1.76 -5.23
N ALA A 87 17.39 -0.99 -4.16
CA ALA A 87 16.81 -1.36 -2.88
C ALA A 87 15.52 -2.23 -2.99
N PRO A 88 15.50 -3.44 -2.37
CA PRO A 88 16.61 -4.10 -1.69
C PRO A 88 17.54 -4.78 -2.71
N VAL A 89 18.82 -4.89 -2.42
CA VAL A 89 19.74 -5.64 -3.27
C VAL A 89 19.32 -7.12 -3.27
N GLY A 90 18.86 -7.63 -4.41
CA GLY A 90 18.17 -8.92 -4.50
C GLY A 90 16.64 -8.82 -4.52
N GLY A 91 15.97 -9.98 -4.59
CA GLY A 91 14.51 -10.06 -4.79
C GLY A 91 14.12 -10.09 -6.26
N SER A 92 12.99 -10.76 -6.57
CA SER A 92 12.53 -10.83 -7.96
C SER A 92 12.05 -9.45 -8.41
N CYS A 93 12.59 -8.98 -9.52
CA CYS A 93 12.18 -7.70 -10.11
C CYS A 93 10.67 -7.66 -10.40
N ASN A 94 10.12 -8.82 -10.79
CA ASN A 94 8.69 -8.99 -11.02
C ASN A 94 7.85 -8.66 -9.77
N LEU A 95 8.29 -9.04 -8.56
CA LEU A 95 7.58 -8.71 -7.32
C LEU A 95 7.62 -7.21 -7.01
N LYS A 96 8.76 -6.56 -7.28
CA LYS A 96 8.93 -5.10 -7.09
C LYS A 96 8.00 -4.32 -8.02
N LEU A 97 8.06 -4.62 -9.32
CA LEU A 97 7.16 -4.04 -10.34
C LEU A 97 5.68 -4.32 -10.06
N THR A 98 5.37 -5.52 -9.54
CA THR A 98 4.00 -5.86 -9.14
C THR A 98 3.55 -4.99 -7.98
N SER A 99 4.40 -4.79 -6.96
CA SER A 99 4.10 -3.89 -5.84
C SER A 99 3.81 -2.48 -6.34
N GLU A 100 4.65 -1.94 -7.23
CA GLU A 100 4.49 -0.61 -7.84
C GLU A 100 3.15 -0.46 -8.55
N ALA A 101 2.79 -1.44 -9.37
CA ALA A 101 1.52 -1.44 -10.10
C ALA A 101 0.32 -1.45 -9.14
N PHE A 102 0.38 -2.21 -8.04
CA PHE A 102 -0.69 -2.23 -7.05
C PHE A 102 -0.76 -0.97 -6.18
N ILE A 103 0.38 -0.29 -5.96
CA ILE A 103 0.42 1.03 -5.33
C ILE A 103 -0.24 2.06 -6.24
N PHE A 104 0.02 2.03 -7.56
CA PHE A 104 -0.65 2.88 -8.53
C PHE A 104 -2.17 2.63 -8.58
N LEU A 105 -2.61 1.37 -8.52
CA LEU A 105 -4.04 1.00 -8.50
C LEU A 105 -4.75 1.33 -7.17
N ALA A 106 -4.01 1.72 -6.14
CA ALA A 106 -4.59 2.11 -4.86
C ALA A 106 -4.85 3.62 -4.74
N LEU A 107 -4.36 4.41 -5.70
CA LEU A 107 -4.70 5.82 -5.88
C LEU A 107 -6.18 5.98 -6.24
#